data_AF-A0A427AUI1-F1
#
_entry.id   AF-A0A427AUI1-F1
#
_cell.length_a   1.000
_cell.length_b   1.000
_cell.length_c   1.000
_cell.angle_alpha   90.00
_cell.angle_beta   90.00
_cell.angle_gamma   90.00
#
_symmetry.space_group_name_H-M   'P 1'
#
loop_
_entity.id
_entity.type
_entity.pdbx_description
1 polymer ?
#
loop_
_entity_poly.entity_id
_entity_poly.type
_entity_poly.pdbx_seq_one_letter_code
_entity_poly.pdbx_strand_id
1 'polypeptide(L)'
;MFILTRNPQIDVGQMKAWLGGEILSSFSRGCRKRRKEELRLHTAQVHATLSVARLAAAIAGIVGNCYLEPINSKAMSLDHQGRELDNRMNTVVASAAALVATVCAEAAESVGTNRTQVASAIRTGLATRSSADLVTLTATAATCNPL
;
A
#
# COMPACT_ATOMS: atom_id res chain seq x y z
N MET A 1 40.73 1.43 37.92
CA MET A 1 39.71 2.28 38.58
C MET A 1 39.58 3.56 37.77
N PHE A 2 38.34 3.98 37.49
CA PHE A 2 37.89 5.20 36.81
C PHE A 2 37.70 5.21 35.27
N ILE A 3 36.43 4.98 34.95
CA ILE A 3 35.61 5.38 33.79
C ILE A 3 35.71 6.91 33.53
N LEU A 4 35.65 7.37 32.26
CA LEU A 4 34.53 8.17 31.71
C LEU A 4 34.78 8.74 30.29
N THR A 5 33.76 8.54 29.44
CA THR A 5 33.28 9.35 28.29
C THR A 5 34.16 9.58 27.07
N ARG A 6 33.88 8.81 26.02
CA ARG A 6 33.76 9.38 24.67
C ARG A 6 32.34 9.19 24.16
N ASN A 7 31.66 10.32 24.04
CA ASN A 7 30.35 10.55 23.47
C ASN A 7 30.33 10.11 21.98
N PRO A 8 29.44 9.21 21.53
CA PRO A 8 29.18 9.07 20.11
C PRO A 8 28.06 10.05 19.76
N GLN A 9 28.42 11.18 19.16
CA GLN A 9 27.45 11.95 18.38
C GLN A 9 26.86 11.01 17.33
N ILE A 10 25.58 10.69 17.49
CA ILE A 10 24.83 9.97 16.48
C ILE A 10 24.45 11.02 15.43
N ASP A 11 25.21 11.05 14.34
CA ASP A 11 24.97 11.91 13.21
C ASP A 11 23.63 11.52 12.55
N VAL A 12 22.61 12.35 12.83
CA VAL A 12 21.23 12.21 12.34
C VAL A 12 21.18 12.21 10.81
N GLY A 13 22.23 12.63 10.11
CA GLY A 13 22.38 12.53 8.65
C GLY A 13 22.52 11.10 8.14
N GLN A 14 23.23 10.22 8.86
CA GLN A 14 23.51 8.85 8.42
C GLN A 14 22.34 7.89 8.63
N MET A 15 21.47 8.14 9.63
CA MET A 15 20.28 7.29 9.84
C MET A 15 19.27 7.38 8.68
N LYS A 16 19.24 8.52 7.97
CA LYS A 16 18.34 8.74 6.82
C LYS A 16 18.78 7.94 5.58
N ALA A 17 20.09 7.75 5.41
CA ALA A 17 20.66 6.96 4.32
C ALA A 17 20.45 5.45 4.52
N TRP A 18 20.52 4.98 5.77
CA TRP A 18 20.33 3.56 6.11
C TRP A 18 18.87 3.10 5.97
N LEU A 19 17.89 3.94 6.33
CA LEU A 19 16.47 3.59 6.16
C LEU A 19 15.93 3.85 4.75
N GLY A 20 16.41 4.89 4.06
CA GLY A 20 15.85 5.28 2.75
C GLY A 20 16.34 4.41 1.58
N GLY A 21 17.60 3.98 1.62
CA GLY A 21 18.24 3.29 0.50
C GLY A 21 18.09 1.77 0.53
N GLU A 22 18.26 1.14 1.68
CA GLU A 22 18.34 -0.33 1.77
C GLU A 22 16.98 -1.01 1.82
N ILE A 23 15.97 -0.39 2.44
CA ILE A 23 14.62 -0.94 2.53
C ILE A 23 13.92 -0.80 1.16
N LEU A 24 14.08 0.35 0.50
CA LEU A 24 13.52 0.57 -0.83
C LEU A 24 14.26 -0.21 -1.91
N SER A 25 15.59 -0.33 -1.81
CA SER A 25 16.37 -1.15 -2.74
C SER A 25 16.15 -2.65 -2.54
N SER A 26 15.98 -3.12 -1.30
CA SER A 26 15.64 -4.53 -1.02
C SER A 26 14.25 -4.88 -1.53
N PHE A 27 13.25 -3.98 -1.40
CA PHE A 27 11.96 -4.14 -2.04
C PHE A 27 12.08 -4.18 -3.57
N SER A 28 12.84 -3.24 -4.17
CA SER A 28 13.07 -3.20 -5.62
C SER A 28 13.84 -4.42 -6.14
N ARG A 29 14.70 -5.04 -5.31
CA ARG A 29 15.52 -6.21 -5.64
C ARG A 29 14.75 -7.52 -5.41
N GLY A 30 13.85 -7.54 -4.43
CA GLY A 30 12.85 -8.60 -4.25
C GLY A 30 11.86 -8.67 -5.42
N CYS A 31 11.33 -7.52 -5.87
CA CYS A 31 10.50 -7.41 -7.08
C CYS A 31 11.27 -7.83 -8.35
N ARG A 32 12.56 -7.47 -8.47
CA ARG A 32 13.39 -7.87 -9.63
C ARG A 32 13.78 -9.34 -9.64
N LYS A 33 13.96 -9.98 -8.48
CA LYS A 33 14.27 -11.43 -8.40
C LYS A 33 13.08 -12.30 -8.81
N ARG A 34 11.84 -11.88 -8.49
CA ARG A 34 10.61 -12.56 -8.98
C ARG A 34 10.49 -12.60 -10.51
N ARG A 35 11.13 -11.67 -11.23
CA ARG A 35 11.05 -11.55 -12.70
C ARG A 35 11.93 -12.55 -13.47
N LYS A 36 12.83 -13.30 -12.83
CA LYS A 36 13.79 -14.17 -13.55
C LYS A 36 13.27 -15.59 -13.82
N GLU A 37 12.05 -15.92 -13.38
CA GLU A 37 11.41 -17.24 -13.53
C GLU A 37 10.24 -17.22 -14.53
N GLU A 38 10.33 -16.35 -15.54
CA GLU A 38 9.20 -15.89 -16.36
C GLU A 38 9.30 -16.35 -17.82
N LEU A 39 9.10 -17.65 -18.07
CA LEU A 39 8.76 -18.13 -19.42
C LEU A 39 7.64 -19.19 -19.46
N ARG A 40 7.02 -19.53 -18.32
CA ARG A 40 5.85 -20.45 -18.27
C ARG A 40 4.68 -19.99 -17.38
N LEU A 41 4.68 -18.75 -16.86
CA LEU A 41 3.71 -18.24 -15.85
C LEU A 41 3.05 -16.87 -16.16
N HIS A 42 3.11 -16.36 -17.39
CA HIS A 42 2.65 -15.00 -17.71
C HIS A 42 1.16 -14.70 -17.41
N THR A 43 0.25 -15.66 -17.57
CA THR A 43 -1.19 -15.43 -17.31
C THR A 43 -1.53 -15.37 -15.82
N ALA A 44 -0.80 -16.11 -14.98
CA ALA A 44 -1.04 -16.14 -13.53
C ALA A 44 -0.59 -14.83 -12.85
N GLN A 45 0.49 -14.22 -13.35
CA GLN A 45 1.07 -12.99 -12.82
C GLN A 45 0.17 -11.76 -13.04
N VAL A 46 -0.52 -11.70 -14.18
CA VAL A 46 -1.49 -10.64 -14.47
C VAL A 46 -2.65 -10.67 -13.48
N HIS A 47 -3.20 -11.85 -13.21
CA HIS A 47 -4.32 -11.98 -12.29
C HIS A 47 -3.92 -11.61 -10.84
N ALA A 48 -2.71 -11.98 -10.42
CA ALA A 48 -2.14 -11.60 -9.14
C ALA A 48 -2.05 -10.07 -8.97
N THR A 49 -1.41 -9.40 -9.93
CA THR A 49 -1.18 -7.96 -9.89
C THR A 49 -2.49 -7.17 -9.97
N LEU A 50 -3.44 -7.62 -10.79
CA LEU A 50 -4.76 -7.01 -10.91
C LEU A 50 -5.61 -7.17 -9.64
N SER A 51 -5.54 -8.33 -8.97
CA SER A 51 -6.23 -8.56 -7.70
C SER A 51 -5.69 -7.67 -6.59
N VAL A 52 -4.37 -7.48 -6.49
CA VAL A 52 -3.75 -6.54 -5.55
C VAL A 52 -4.10 -5.09 -5.90
N ALA A 53 -4.10 -4.71 -7.18
CA ALA A 53 -4.48 -3.37 -7.63
C ALA A 53 -5.93 -3.02 -7.23
N ARG A 54 -6.85 -3.97 -7.42
CA ARG A 54 -8.27 -3.82 -7.03
C ARG A 54 -8.44 -3.65 -5.53
N LEU A 55 -7.76 -4.48 -4.73
CA LEU A 55 -7.79 -4.38 -3.27
C LEU A 55 -7.23 -3.03 -2.78
N ALA A 56 -6.10 -2.61 -3.34
CA ALA A 56 -5.47 -1.34 -2.99
C ALA A 56 -6.36 -0.14 -3.33
N ALA A 57 -7.05 -0.17 -4.49
CA ALA A 57 -8.04 0.84 -4.85
C ALA A 57 -9.25 0.87 -3.88
N ALA A 58 -9.70 -0.30 -3.42
CA ALA A 58 -10.78 -0.40 -2.43
C ALA A 58 -10.39 0.20 -1.08
N ILE A 59 -9.17 -0.09 -0.60
CA ILE A 59 -8.63 0.49 0.64
C ILE A 59 -8.50 2.01 0.50
N ALA A 60 -7.96 2.50 -0.62
CA ALA A 60 -7.83 3.93 -0.89
C ALA A 60 -9.20 4.65 -0.89
N GLY A 61 -10.22 4.03 -1.49
CA GLY A 61 -11.59 4.55 -1.49
C GLY A 61 -12.20 4.61 -0.09
N ILE A 62 -12.19 3.49 0.64
CA ILE A 62 -12.84 3.40 1.95
C ILE A 62 -12.17 4.34 2.96
N VAL A 63 -10.84 4.33 3.02
CA VAL A 63 -10.09 5.20 3.94
C VAL A 63 -10.18 6.67 3.52
N GLY A 64 -10.18 6.96 2.21
CA GLY A 64 -10.38 8.31 1.68
C GLY A 64 -11.79 8.86 1.94
N ASN A 65 -12.81 8.01 1.93
CA ASN A 65 -14.19 8.39 2.25
C ASN A 65 -14.40 8.63 3.76
N CYS A 66 -13.64 7.97 4.64
CA CYS A 66 -13.64 8.27 6.08
C CYS A 66 -13.17 9.70 6.39
N TYR A 67 -12.35 10.32 5.52
CA TYR A 67 -11.93 11.72 5.63
C TYR A 67 -13.04 12.73 5.24
N LEU A 68 -13.97 12.33 4.36
CA LEU A 68 -15.04 13.20 3.85
C LEU A 68 -16.29 13.24 4.75
N GLU A 69 -16.38 12.38 5.76
CA GLU A 69 -17.40 12.42 6.82
C GLU A 69 -16.86 12.98 8.16
N PRO A 70 -16.57 14.29 8.29
CA PRO A 70 -16.40 14.91 9.61
C PRO A 70 -17.72 15.23 10.35
N ILE A 71 -18.90 14.97 9.80
CA ILE A 71 -20.11 15.75 10.14
C ILE A 71 -21.22 14.89 10.75
N ASN A 72 -21.03 14.38 11.97
CA ASN A 72 -22.13 14.25 12.97
C ASN A 72 -21.79 13.56 14.29
N SER A 73 -20.52 13.24 14.58
CA SER A 73 -20.19 12.80 15.94
C SER A 73 -20.17 14.00 16.88
N LYS A 74 -21.36 14.35 17.41
CA LYS A 74 -21.54 15.02 18.70
C LYS A 74 -20.94 14.16 19.83
N ALA A 75 -19.64 13.94 19.80
CA ALA A 75 -18.88 13.41 20.92
C ALA A 75 -18.16 14.60 21.55
N MET A 76 -18.88 15.24 22.47
CA MET A 76 -18.39 16.25 23.38
C MET A 76 -17.18 15.69 24.16
N SER A 77 -16.11 16.49 24.22
CA SER A 77 -15.06 16.47 25.25
C SER A 77 -14.32 15.15 25.55
N LEU A 78 -13.29 14.86 24.76
CA LEU A 78 -11.88 14.60 25.14
C LEU A 78 -11.20 14.10 23.85
N ASP A 79 -9.96 14.52 23.57
CA ASP A 79 -9.11 13.99 22.50
C ASP A 79 -9.34 14.49 21.05
N HIS A 80 -9.47 15.82 20.89
CA HIS A 80 -9.39 16.47 19.56
C HIS A 80 -8.08 16.13 18.82
N GLN A 81 -6.99 15.92 19.56
CA GLN A 81 -5.68 15.57 19.01
C GLN A 81 -5.62 14.14 18.46
N GLY A 82 -6.19 13.14 19.15
CA GLY A 82 -6.26 11.77 18.63
C GLY A 82 -7.07 11.64 17.34
N ARG A 83 -8.18 12.39 17.21
CA ARG A 83 -8.98 12.41 15.97
C ARG A 83 -8.25 13.06 14.79
N GLU A 84 -7.49 14.13 15.04
CA GLU A 84 -6.67 14.77 14.00
C GLU A 84 -5.55 13.83 13.53
N LEU A 85 -4.88 13.15 14.47
CA LEU A 85 -3.85 12.16 14.15
C LEU A 85 -4.41 10.98 13.35
N ASP A 86 -5.60 10.48 13.69
CA ASP A 86 -6.28 9.42 12.95
C ASP A 86 -6.63 9.85 11.51
N ASN A 87 -7.17 11.06 11.33
CA ASN A 87 -7.44 11.61 10.00
C ASN A 87 -6.16 11.80 9.16
N ARG A 88 -5.06 12.24 9.77
CA ARG A 88 -3.76 12.34 9.09
C ARG A 88 -3.22 10.96 8.71
N MET A 89 -3.40 9.96 9.57
CA MET A 89 -3.01 8.59 9.24
C MET A 89 -3.86 8.02 8.09
N ASN A 90 -5.17 8.25 8.11
CA ASN A 90 -6.08 7.82 7.06
C ASN A 90 -5.69 8.39 5.68
N THR A 91 -5.30 9.68 5.60
CA THR A 91 -4.84 10.26 4.33
C THR A 91 -3.51 9.66 3.83
N VAL A 92 -2.57 9.35 4.74
CA VAL A 92 -1.32 8.66 4.41
C VAL A 92 -1.60 7.24 3.90
N VAL A 93 -2.47 6.50 4.58
CA VAL A 93 -2.87 5.14 4.19
C VAL A 93 -3.57 5.14 2.82
N ALA A 94 -4.51 6.06 2.60
CA ALA A 94 -5.20 6.18 1.32
C ALA A 94 -4.22 6.50 0.17
N SER A 95 -3.27 7.40 0.41
CA SER A 95 -2.23 7.77 -0.58
C SER A 95 -1.29 6.60 -0.87
N ALA A 96 -0.84 5.88 0.16
CA ALA A 96 0.00 4.69 0.00
C ALA A 96 -0.74 3.60 -0.78
N ALA A 97 -2.01 3.36 -0.47
CA ALA A 97 -2.85 2.40 -1.18
C ALA A 97 -3.08 2.81 -2.65
N ALA A 98 -3.30 4.09 -2.93
CA ALA A 98 -3.41 4.59 -4.31
C ALA A 98 -2.10 4.41 -5.11
N LEU A 99 -0.94 4.62 -4.47
CA LEU A 99 0.36 4.34 -5.09
C LEU A 99 0.54 2.85 -5.37
N VAL A 100 0.21 1.96 -4.44
CA VAL A 100 0.26 0.50 -4.65
C VAL A 100 -0.67 0.10 -5.80
N ALA A 101 -1.89 0.64 -5.85
CA ALA A 101 -2.83 0.38 -6.94
C ALA A 101 -2.25 0.80 -8.31
N THR A 102 -1.56 1.94 -8.35
CA THR A 102 -0.89 2.45 -9.57
C THR A 102 0.28 1.56 -9.98
N VAL A 103 1.17 1.18 -9.06
CA VAL A 103 2.31 0.31 -9.35
C VAL A 103 1.85 -1.07 -9.83
N CYS A 104 0.78 -1.62 -9.26
CA CYS A 104 0.22 -2.89 -9.69
C CYS A 104 -0.49 -2.79 -11.05
N ALA A 105 -1.14 -1.66 -11.34
CA ALA A 105 -1.73 -1.38 -12.65
C ALA A 105 -0.64 -1.30 -13.75
N GLU A 106 0.43 -0.55 -13.51
CA GLU A 106 1.58 -0.44 -14.42
C GLU A 106 2.25 -1.81 -14.63
N ALA A 107 2.40 -2.59 -13.56
CA ALA A 107 2.93 -3.95 -13.65
C ALA A 107 2.03 -4.85 -14.51
N ALA A 108 0.70 -4.80 -14.34
CA ALA A 108 -0.24 -5.56 -15.15
C ALA A 108 -0.21 -5.15 -16.63
N GLU A 109 -0.14 -3.84 -16.92
CA GLU A 109 -0.01 -3.31 -18.28
C GLU A 109 1.31 -3.76 -18.94
N SER A 110 2.42 -3.76 -18.19
CA SER A 110 3.73 -4.18 -18.69
C SER A 110 3.82 -5.66 -19.10
N VAL A 111 2.92 -6.50 -18.55
CA VAL A 111 2.81 -7.94 -18.85
C VAL A 111 1.81 -8.21 -19.99
N GLY A 112 1.14 -7.18 -20.52
CA GLY A 112 0.25 -7.28 -21.69
C GLY A 112 -1.25 -7.20 -21.36
N THR A 113 -1.63 -6.76 -20.16
CA THR A 113 -3.03 -6.53 -19.80
C THR A 113 -3.58 -5.29 -20.49
N ASN A 114 -4.80 -5.35 -21.02
CA ASN A 114 -5.45 -4.17 -21.60
C ASN A 114 -5.76 -3.13 -20.51
N ARG A 115 -5.40 -1.88 -20.77
CA ARG A 115 -5.74 -0.70 -19.96
C ARG A 115 -7.20 -0.63 -19.53
N THR A 116 -8.13 -1.09 -20.36
CA THR A 116 -9.57 -1.12 -20.05
C THR A 116 -9.91 -2.10 -18.92
N GLN A 117 -9.24 -3.26 -18.88
CA GLN A 117 -9.42 -4.26 -17.83
C GLN A 117 -8.83 -3.76 -16.50
N VAL A 118 -7.68 -3.10 -16.55
CA VAL A 118 -7.05 -2.45 -15.39
C VAL A 118 -7.96 -1.35 -14.84
N ALA A 119 -8.40 -0.42 -15.69
CA ALA A 119 -9.30 0.66 -15.29
C ALA A 119 -10.62 0.14 -14.73
N SER A 120 -11.18 -0.93 -15.31
CA SER A 120 -12.38 -1.59 -14.79
C SER A 120 -12.14 -2.16 -13.40
N ALA A 121 -11.04 -2.88 -13.18
CA ALA A 121 -10.71 -3.45 -11.87
C ALA A 121 -10.53 -2.37 -10.79
N ILE A 122 -9.83 -1.28 -11.11
CA ILE A 122 -9.65 -0.15 -10.18
C ILE A 122 -10.99 0.50 -9.83
N ARG A 123 -11.86 0.73 -10.82
CA ARG A 123 -13.21 1.28 -10.58
C ARG A 123 -14.05 0.36 -9.71
N THR A 124 -14.01 -0.96 -9.95
CA THR A 124 -14.72 -1.94 -9.10
C THR A 124 -14.17 -1.91 -7.67
N GLY A 125 -12.85 -1.82 -7.50
CA GLY A 125 -12.24 -1.66 -6.19
C GLY A 125 -12.72 -0.39 -5.48
N LEU A 126 -12.66 0.76 -6.16
CA LEU A 126 -13.11 2.03 -5.59
C LEU A 126 -14.62 2.06 -5.25
N ALA A 127 -15.43 1.25 -5.94
CA ALA A 127 -16.85 1.10 -5.65
C ALA A 127 -17.15 0.24 -4.41
N THR A 128 -16.15 -0.51 -3.89
CA THR A 128 -16.31 -1.33 -2.69
C THR A 128 -16.54 -0.46 -1.45
N ARG A 129 -17.59 -0.78 -0.69
CA ARG A 129 -17.96 -0.05 0.55
C ARG A 129 -18.11 -0.94 1.78
N SER A 130 -18.19 -2.26 1.58
CA SER A 130 -18.43 -3.22 2.66
C SER A 130 -17.12 -3.83 3.17
N SER A 131 -17.03 -4.05 4.48
CA SER A 131 -15.94 -4.79 5.09
C SER A 131 -15.90 -6.25 4.64
N ALA A 132 -17.07 -6.86 4.37
CA ALA A 132 -17.16 -8.22 3.84
C ALA A 132 -16.48 -8.34 2.47
N ASP A 133 -16.74 -7.37 1.58
CA ASP A 133 -16.12 -7.33 0.25
C ASP A 133 -14.60 -7.12 0.34
N LEU A 134 -14.13 -6.28 1.26
CA LEU A 134 -12.70 -6.11 1.51
C LEU A 134 -12.01 -7.40 1.97
N VAL A 135 -12.66 -8.17 2.85
CA VAL A 135 -12.15 -9.47 3.29
C VAL A 135 -12.06 -10.44 2.10
N THR A 136 -13.09 -10.48 1.25
CA THR A 136 -13.09 -11.30 0.03
C THR A 136 -11.99 -10.88 -0.95
N LEU A 137 -11.82 -9.57 -1.18
CA LEU A 137 -10.75 -9.04 -2.04
C LEU A 137 -9.36 -9.37 -1.48
N THR A 138 -9.20 -9.35 -0.15
CA THR A 138 -7.96 -9.72 0.53
C THR A 138 -7.66 -11.21 0.37
N ALA A 139 -8.65 -12.07 0.60
CA ALA A 139 -8.52 -13.51 0.39
C ALA A 139 -8.17 -13.83 -1.07
N THR A 140 -8.82 -13.16 -2.02
CA THR A 140 -8.52 -13.30 -3.45
C THR A 140 -7.09 -12.87 -3.77
N ALA A 141 -6.65 -11.71 -3.29
CA ALA A 141 -5.28 -11.25 -3.51
C ALA A 141 -4.23 -12.22 -2.91
N ALA A 142 -4.53 -12.81 -1.75
CA ALA A 142 -3.65 -13.79 -1.11
C ALA A 142 -3.55 -15.10 -1.89
N THR A 143 -4.65 -15.60 -2.48
CA THR A 143 -4.64 -16.83 -3.29
C THR A 143 -4.06 -16.63 -4.67
N CYS A 144 -4.10 -15.41 -5.21
CA CYS A 144 -3.52 -15.10 -6.52
C CYS A 144 -1.99 -14.85 -6.47
N ASN A 145 -1.37 -14.73 -5.31
CA ASN A 145 0.07 -14.47 -5.20
C ASN A 145 0.89 -15.73 -5.58
N PRO A 146 1.74 -15.69 -6.63
CA PRO A 146 2.67 -16.78 -6.89
C PRO A 146 3.71 -16.79 -5.76
N LEU A 147 3.77 -17.90 -5.02
CA LEU A 147 4.86 -18.18 -4.08
C LEU A 147 6.19 -18.26 -4.84
#